data_AF-A0A094C572-F1
#
_entry.id   AF-A0A094C572-F1
#
_cell.length_a   1.000
_cell.length_b   1.000
_cell.length_c   1.000
_cell.angle_alpha   90.00
_cell.angle_beta   90.00
_cell.angle_gamma   90.00
#
_symmetry.space_group_name_H-M   'P 1'
#
loop_
_entity.id
_entity.type
_entity.pdbx_description
1 polymer ?
#
loop_
_entity_poly.entity_id
_entity_poly.type
_entity_poly.pdbx_seq_one_letter_code
_entity_poly.pdbx_strand_id
1 'polypeptide(L)' 'MSKSGSVVGEKSPVEKENKAMLKIAFPNNFKGEQSQLKAFLLQCNLYIGFNSKHFDNKTAQVLWAVALLRGPATD' A
#
# COMPACT_ATOMS: atom_id res chain seq x y z
N MET A 1 29.36 46.61 -25.14
CA MET A 1 28.69 46.29 -23.85
C MET A 1 27.36 45.60 -24.15
N SER A 2 26.91 44.76 -23.20
CA SER A 2 25.67 43.96 -23.19
C SER A 2 25.74 42.53 -23.76
N LYS A 3 26.17 41.59 -22.90
CA LYS A 3 25.75 40.19 -22.90
C LYS A 3 24.64 40.04 -21.85
N SER A 4 23.55 39.39 -22.22
CA SER A 4 22.62 38.66 -21.34
C SER A 4 21.59 38.03 -22.27
N GLY A 5 21.41 36.71 -22.40
CA GLY A 5 21.60 35.63 -21.44
C GLY A 5 20.27 34.88 -21.38
N SER A 6 20.08 33.89 -22.26
CA SER A 6 18.90 33.01 -22.26
C SER A 6 18.85 32.22 -20.96
N VAL A 7 17.79 32.42 -20.17
CA VAL A 7 17.48 31.55 -19.02
C VAL A 7 16.71 30.35 -19.56
N VAL A 8 17.41 29.25 -19.80
CA VAL A 8 16.80 27.91 -19.91
C VAL A 8 16.40 27.52 -18.49
N GLY A 9 15.10 27.52 -18.22
CA GLY A 9 14.57 26.98 -16.98
C GLY A 9 14.77 25.47 -16.94
N GLU A 10 15.85 25.02 -16.30
CA GLU A 10 15.96 23.66 -15.80
C GLU A 10 14.76 23.39 -14.88
N LYS A 11 13.88 22.49 -15.29
CA LYS A 11 12.86 21.96 -14.39
C LYS A 11 13.61 21.28 -13.23
N SER A 12 13.42 21.81 -12.02
CA SER A 12 13.86 21.18 -10.78
C SER A 12 13.46 19.70 -10.78
N PRO A 13 14.30 18.80 -10.22
CA PRO A 13 13.91 17.40 -10.10
C PRO A 13 12.62 17.35 -9.31
N VAL A 14 11.57 16.76 -9.89
CA VAL A 14 10.39 16.38 -9.12
C VAL A 14 10.89 15.36 -8.12
N GLU A 15 11.11 15.79 -6.88
CA GLU A 15 11.37 14.88 -5.77
C GLU A 15 10.23 13.88 -5.78
N LYS A 16 10.52 12.64 -6.17
CA LYS A 16 9.59 11.53 -6.00
C LYS A 16 9.40 11.40 -4.51
N GLU A 17 8.33 12.00 -4.00
CA GLU A 17 7.89 11.85 -2.62
C GLU A 17 7.74 10.34 -2.37
N ASN A 18 8.76 9.74 -1.75
CA ASN A 18 8.75 8.33 -1.34
C ASN A 18 7.75 8.24 -0.20
N LYS A 19 6.47 8.19 -0.58
CA LYS A 19 5.34 8.30 0.31
C LYS A 19 5.24 6.98 1.06
N ALA A 20 6.01 6.82 2.14
CA ALA A 20 6.07 5.60 2.93
C ALA A 20 4.68 5.09 3.32
N MET A 21 4.58 3.77 3.54
CA MET A 21 3.36 3.16 4.08
C MET A 21 3.04 3.77 5.45
N LEU A 22 1.76 4.03 5.68
CA LEU A 22 1.28 4.51 6.97
C LEU A 22 1.50 3.42 8.02
N LYS A 23 2.07 3.80 9.17
CA LYS A 23 2.32 2.91 10.31
C LYS A 23 1.03 2.68 11.12
N ILE A 24 0.13 1.89 10.56
CA ILE A 24 -1.10 1.42 11.22
C ILE A 24 -0.94 -0.03 11.68
N ALA A 25 -1.86 -0.50 12.52
CA ALA A 25 -1.88 -1.90 12.94
C ALA A 25 -1.94 -2.84 11.73
N PHE A 26 -1.02 -3.80 11.68
CA PHE A 26 -1.02 -4.84 10.67
C PHE A 26 -2.10 -5.87 11.00
N PRO A 27 -2.84 -6.42 10.01
CA PRO A 27 -3.85 -7.43 10.30
C PRO A 27 -3.27 -8.69 10.92
N ASN A 28 -4.08 -9.37 11.74
CA ASN A 28 -3.73 -10.68 12.25
C ASN A 28 -3.84 -11.73 11.15
N ASN A 29 -3.06 -12.81 11.27
CA ASN A 29 -3.24 -13.98 10.42
C ASN A 29 -4.62 -14.63 10.68
N PHE A 30 -5.25 -15.15 9.63
CA PHE A 30 -6.54 -15.84 9.71
C PHE A 30 -6.36 -17.35 9.63
N LYS A 31 -6.90 -18.11 10.60
CA LYS A 31 -6.72 -19.57 10.67
C LYS A 31 -7.95 -20.38 10.24
N GLY A 32 -9.04 -19.73 9.84
CA GLY A 32 -10.26 -20.39 9.33
C GLY A 32 -11.49 -20.26 10.22
N GLU A 33 -11.37 -19.60 11.37
CA GLU A 33 -12.42 -19.47 12.38
C GLU A 33 -13.50 -18.49 11.92
N GLN A 34 -14.69 -18.99 11.61
CA GLN A 34 -15.78 -18.15 11.07
C GLN A 34 -16.14 -16.97 11.98
N SER A 35 -16.02 -17.12 13.31
CA SER A 35 -16.27 -16.04 14.27
C SER A 35 -15.31 -14.86 14.10
N GLN A 36 -14.12 -15.08 13.53
CA GLN A 36 -13.09 -14.06 13.32
C GLN A 36 -13.06 -13.52 11.89
N LEU A 37 -13.78 -14.14 10.95
CA LEU A 37 -13.74 -13.78 9.52
C LEU A 37 -14.09 -12.30 9.28
N LYS A 38 -15.16 -11.81 9.89
CA LYS A 38 -15.58 -10.39 9.73
C LYS A 38 -14.51 -9.42 10.24
N ALA A 39 -13.86 -9.75 11.35
CA ALA A 39 -12.81 -8.92 11.93
C ALA A 39 -11.55 -8.92 11.04
N PHE A 40 -11.15 -10.08 10.53
CA PHE A 40 -10.03 -10.22 9.60
C PHE A 40 -10.25 -9.40 8.32
N LEU A 41 -11.43 -9.51 7.69
CA LEU A 41 -11.77 -8.74 6.49
C LEU A 41 -11.75 -7.23 6.74
N LEU A 42 -12.27 -6.78 7.89
CA LEU A 42 -12.23 -5.37 8.26
C LEU A 42 -10.79 -4.85 8.42
N GLN A 43 -9.91 -5.61 9.07
CA GLN A 43 -8.50 -5.25 9.22
C GLN A 43 -7.80 -5.14 7.86
N CYS A 44 -8.04 -6.11 6.96
CA CYS A 44 -7.48 -6.07 5.60
C CYS A 44 -7.96 -4.82 4.84
N ASN A 45 -9.26 -4.55 4.86
CA ASN A 45 -9.85 -3.40 4.17
C ASN A 45 -9.31 -2.06 4.69
N LEU A 46 -9.17 -1.92 6.01
CA LEU A 46 -8.56 -0.72 6.59
C LEU A 46 -7.10 -0.59 6.17
N TYR A 47 -6.32 -1.66 6.25
CA TYR A 47 -4.91 -1.62 5.89
C TYR A 47 -4.68 -1.25 4.43
N ILE A 48 -5.41 -1.90 3.53
CA ILE A 48 -5.40 -1.61 2.09
C ILE A 48 -5.89 -0.20 1.82
N GLY A 49 -6.96 0.26 2.49
CA GLY A 49 -7.50 1.61 2.29
C GLY A 49 -6.46 2.70 2.60
N PHE A 50 -5.83 2.62 3.78
CA PHE A 50 -4.79 3.55 4.21
C PHE A 50 -3.53 3.50 3.35
N ASN A 51 -3.18 2.33 2.83
CA ASN A 51 -1.97 2.11 2.02
C ASN A 51 -2.27 1.90 0.54
N SER A 52 -3.42 2.34 0.04
CA SER A 52 -3.92 2.01 -1.31
C SER A 52 -2.94 2.37 -2.43
N LYS A 53 -2.22 3.48 -2.29
CA LYS A 53 -1.15 3.95 -3.19
C LYS A 53 0.04 2.97 -3.33
N HIS A 54 0.14 1.97 -2.45
CA HIS A 54 1.20 0.95 -2.45
C HIS A 54 0.77 -0.38 -3.08
N PHE A 55 -0.47 -0.48 -3.56
CA PHE A 55 -0.96 -1.65 -4.26
C PHE A 55 -1.21 -1.27 -5.72
N ASP A 56 -0.55 -1.96 -6.64
CA ASP A 56 -0.65 -1.67 -8.08
C ASP A 56 -2.07 -1.88 -8.63
N ASN A 57 -2.77 -2.89 -8.11
CA ASN A 57 -4.11 -3.27 -8.56
C ASN A 57 -4.81 -4.16 -7.52
N LYS A 58 -6.08 -4.51 -7.79
CA LYS A 58 -6.88 -5.39 -6.94
C LYS A 58 -6.26 -6.78 -6.78
N THR A 59 -5.61 -7.32 -7.80
CA THR A 59 -4.94 -8.63 -7.71
C THR A 59 -3.81 -8.60 -6.68
N ALA A 60 -3.01 -7.54 -6.65
CA ALA A 60 -1.97 -7.36 -5.64
C ALA A 60 -2.54 -7.26 -4.22
N GLN A 61 -3.69 -6.57 -4.06
CA GLN A 61 -4.39 -6.49 -2.76
C GLN A 61 -4.87 -7.87 -2.30
N VAL A 62 -5.46 -8.66 -3.21
CA VAL A 62 -5.92 -10.02 -2.92
C VAL A 62 -4.75 -10.94 -2.57
N LEU A 63 -3.68 -10.92 -3.36
CA LEU A 63 -2.47 -11.72 -3.09
C LEU A 63 -1.88 -11.40 -1.71
N TRP A 64 -1.83 -10.11 -1.36
CA TRP A 64 -1.38 -9.68 -0.04
C TRP A 64 -2.30 -10.19 1.09
N ALA A 65 -3.62 -10.10 0.93
CA ALA A 65 -4.56 -10.59 1.94
C ALA A 65 -4.50 -12.12 2.07
N VAL A 66 -4.34 -12.84 0.96
CA VAL A 66 -4.15 -14.31 0.93
C VAL A 66 -2.87 -14.72 1.66
N ALA A 67 -1.82 -13.91 1.59
CA ALA A 67 -0.58 -14.16 2.32
C ALA A 67 -0.72 -14.10 3.85
N LEU A 68 -1.88 -13.70 4.38
CA LEU A 68 -2.21 -13.69 5.81
C LEU A 68 -2.98 -14.93 6.27
N LEU A 69 -3.41 -15.78 5.34
CA LEU A 69 -4.08 -17.04 5.67
C LEU A 69 -3.08 -18.02 6.28
N ARG A 70 -3.49 -18.80 7.28
CA ARG A 70 -2.67 -19.84 7.92
C ARG A 70 -3.52 -21.07 8.23
N GLY A 71 -2.88 -22.22 8.40
CA GLY A 71 -3.55 -23.44 8.88
C GLY A 71 -4.72 -23.86 7.96
N PRO A 72 -5.88 -24.25 8.49
CA PRO A 72 -7.02 -24.67 7.68
C PRO A 72 -7.53 -23.64 6.67
N ALA A 73 -7.16 -22.35 6.80
CA ALA A 73 -7.52 -21.34 5.81
C ALA A 73 -6.62 -21.34 4.56
N THR A 74 -5.51 -22.08 4.56
CA THR A 74 -4.59 -22.19 3.41
C THR A 74 -4.70 -23.50 2.64
N ASP A 75 -5.42 -24.49 3.18
CA ASP A 75 -5.57 -25.84 2.61
C ASP A 75 -6.81 -25.97 1.72
#